data_AF-K1SC36-F1
#
_entry.id   AF-K1SC36-F1
#
_cell.length_a   1.000
_cell.length_b   1.000
_cell.length_c   1.000
_cell.angle_alpha   90.00
_cell.angle_beta   90.00
_cell.angle_gamma   90.00
#
_symmetry.space_group_name_H-M   'P 1'
#
loop_
_entity.id
_entity.type
_entity.pdbx_description
1 polymer ?
#
loop_
_entity_poly.entity_id
_entity_poly.type
_entity_poly.pdbx_seq_one_letter_code
_entity_poly.pdbx_strand_id
1 'polypeptide(L)'
;TVSGLVFFQGFPEEIQTYLDKNFPRTYLCKNCSTGRVAEIKDSQMQPFMRIVETSPERIRFLLHPYHYYARNRILLRITTGEMAGLEGYIIRIDRDRRLVMDIGGMSVAISGVHAEHFEEVEQSKTSITHENIFYQRNLQERQVLIDRYFHPVKDDKEVALQAENIDYLRKYALDEVAHNRITFNDTWKIYSFIIEEIGYYYSPFIEQFKEHLDPIMREGGKVLQEMEQIIKSPHISPNDKTRYENDYQRIFSQYDYLF
;
A
#
# COMPACT_ATOMS: atom_id res chain seq x y z
N THR A 1 -11.98 -8.18 -16.32
CA THR A 1 -10.76 -7.47 -15.86
C THR A 1 -11.15 -6.43 -14.85
N VAL A 2 -10.56 -6.44 -13.66
CA VAL A 2 -10.73 -5.34 -12.70
C VAL A 2 -9.83 -4.20 -13.17
N SER A 3 -10.39 -3.00 -13.34
CA SER A 3 -9.74 -1.87 -14.03
C SER A 3 -8.31 -1.62 -13.52
N GLY A 4 -7.32 -1.73 -14.41
CA GLY A 4 -5.93 -1.31 -14.19
C GLY A 4 -4.92 -2.38 -13.74
N LEU A 5 -5.34 -3.62 -13.43
CA LEU A 5 -4.46 -4.67 -12.94
C LEU A 5 -4.44 -5.90 -13.85
N VAL A 6 -3.24 -6.45 -14.07
CA VAL A 6 -3.00 -7.69 -14.82
C VAL A 6 -2.30 -8.68 -13.90
N PHE A 7 -2.88 -9.87 -13.75
CA PHE A 7 -2.30 -10.95 -12.96
C PHE A 7 -1.51 -11.89 -13.88
N PHE A 8 -0.33 -12.28 -13.43
CA PHE A 8 0.54 -13.23 -14.14
C PHE A 8 0.70 -14.49 -13.30
N GLN A 9 0.67 -15.64 -13.96
CA GLN A 9 1.00 -16.94 -13.35
C GLN A 9 2.41 -17.34 -13.77
N GLY A 10 3.29 -17.59 -12.81
CA GLY A 10 4.68 -17.99 -13.07
C GLY A 10 5.63 -17.48 -12.00
N PHE A 11 6.93 -17.62 -12.24
CA PHE A 11 7.96 -17.13 -11.32
C PHE A 11 8.18 -15.62 -11.50
N PRO A 12 8.21 -14.83 -10.41
CA PRO A 12 8.40 -13.38 -10.47
C PRO A 12 9.59 -12.93 -11.32
N GLU A 13 10.73 -13.61 -11.20
CA GLU A 13 11.97 -13.26 -11.92
C GLU A 13 11.83 -13.46 -13.45
N GLU A 14 11.22 -14.57 -13.86
CA GLU A 14 10.99 -14.88 -15.28
C GLU A 14 9.99 -13.89 -15.91
N ILE A 15 8.92 -13.58 -15.18
CA ILE A 15 7.91 -12.63 -15.63
C ILE A 15 8.52 -11.23 -15.73
N GLN A 16 9.28 -10.77 -14.73
CA GLN A 16 9.92 -9.45 -14.80
C GLN A 16 10.92 -9.38 -15.95
N THR A 17 11.71 -10.43 -16.18
CA THR A 17 12.63 -10.51 -17.33
C THR A 17 11.88 -10.41 -18.66
N TYR A 18 10.73 -11.06 -18.77
CA TYR A 18 9.87 -10.97 -19.95
C TYR A 18 9.30 -9.55 -20.14
N LEU A 19 8.85 -8.91 -19.06
CA LEU A 19 8.33 -7.54 -19.08
C LEU A 19 9.42 -6.54 -19.48
N ASP A 20 10.63 -6.65 -18.94
CA ASP A 20 11.75 -5.77 -19.27
C ASP A 20 12.11 -5.83 -20.76
N LYS A 21 11.99 -7.02 -21.37
CA LYS A 21 12.29 -7.24 -22.79
C LYS A 21 11.19 -6.76 -23.74
N ASN A 22 9.92 -7.01 -23.40
CA ASN A 22 8.80 -6.83 -24.33
C ASN A 22 7.94 -5.60 -24.02
N PHE A 23 7.90 -5.16 -22.76
CA PHE A 23 7.08 -4.06 -22.27
C PHE A 23 7.91 -3.12 -21.38
N PRO A 24 8.87 -2.37 -21.96
CA PRO A 24 9.75 -1.50 -21.20
C PRO A 24 8.96 -0.54 -20.31
N ARG A 25 9.39 -0.37 -19.05
CA ARG A 25 8.73 0.44 -17.99
C ARG A 25 7.52 -0.21 -17.33
N THR A 26 7.27 -1.49 -17.55
CA THR A 26 6.27 -2.26 -16.79
C THR A 26 6.96 -3.07 -15.69
N TYR A 27 6.43 -3.01 -14.47
CA TYR A 27 7.01 -3.69 -13.32
C TYR A 27 5.94 -4.48 -12.57
N LEU A 28 6.34 -5.62 -12.02
CA LEU A 28 5.49 -6.36 -11.11
C LEU A 28 5.19 -5.52 -9.87
N CYS A 29 3.91 -5.47 -9.49
CA CYS A 29 3.47 -4.77 -8.29
C CYS A 29 4.14 -5.39 -7.06
N LYS A 30 4.57 -4.55 -6.14
CA LYS A 30 5.11 -4.99 -4.86
C LYS A 30 3.98 -5.06 -3.84
N ASN A 31 3.95 -6.12 -3.06
CA ASN A 31 3.08 -6.18 -1.89
C ASN A 31 3.58 -5.11 -0.90
N CYS A 32 2.72 -4.15 -0.55
CA CYS A 32 3.09 -3.03 0.33
C CYS A 32 3.55 -3.51 1.72
N SER A 33 3.06 -4.68 2.13
CA SER A 33 3.40 -5.38 3.36
C SER A 33 4.57 -6.36 3.22
N THR A 34 5.23 -6.50 2.06
CA THR A 34 6.47 -7.32 1.95
C THR A 34 7.57 -6.70 1.10
N GLY A 35 7.30 -5.66 0.30
CA GLY A 35 8.24 -4.99 -0.60
C GLY A 35 8.77 -5.89 -1.72
N ARG A 36 8.40 -7.17 -1.71
CA ARG A 36 8.63 -8.18 -2.74
C ARG A 36 7.49 -8.11 -3.74
N VAL A 37 7.70 -8.74 -4.89
CA VAL A 37 6.63 -8.96 -5.86
C VAL A 37 5.42 -9.55 -5.15
N ALA A 38 4.25 -8.98 -5.43
CA ALA A 38 2.98 -9.44 -4.89
C ALA A 38 2.67 -10.83 -5.44
N GLU A 39 2.91 -11.84 -4.62
CA GLU A 39 2.56 -13.23 -4.90
C GLU A 39 1.23 -13.57 -4.23
N ILE A 40 0.32 -14.18 -4.99
CA ILE A 40 -1.01 -14.55 -4.52
C ILE A 40 -1.10 -16.06 -4.59
N LYS A 41 -1.47 -16.70 -3.48
CA LYS A 41 -1.60 -18.16 -3.44
C LYS A 41 -2.73 -18.61 -4.34
N ASP A 42 -2.55 -19.75 -5.00
CA ASP A 42 -3.57 -20.35 -5.88
C ASP A 42 -4.91 -20.53 -5.14
N SER A 43 -4.88 -20.95 -3.87
CA SER A 43 -6.08 -21.08 -3.03
C SER A 43 -6.89 -19.79 -2.87
N GLN A 44 -6.24 -18.63 -2.97
CA GLN A 44 -6.89 -17.31 -2.92
C GLN A 44 -7.24 -16.81 -4.32
N MET A 45 -6.38 -17.08 -5.31
CA MET A 45 -6.58 -16.63 -6.70
C MET A 45 -7.72 -17.38 -7.39
N GLN A 46 -7.86 -18.70 -7.18
CA GLN A 46 -8.87 -19.52 -7.86
C GLN A 46 -10.31 -19.03 -7.61
N PRO A 47 -10.76 -18.81 -6.36
CA PRO A 47 -12.10 -18.29 -6.14
C PRO A 47 -12.25 -16.84 -6.62
N PHE A 48 -11.19 -16.03 -6.52
CA PHE A 48 -11.20 -14.65 -7.02
C PHE A 48 -11.40 -14.61 -8.55
N MET A 49 -10.68 -15.44 -9.30
CA MET A 49 -10.83 -15.55 -10.76
C MET A 49 -12.25 -15.94 -11.17
N ARG A 50 -12.88 -16.91 -10.47
CA ARG A 50 -14.27 -17.29 -10.73
C ARG A 50 -15.21 -16.08 -10.64
N ILE A 51 -15.06 -15.26 -9.59
CA ILE A 51 -15.89 -14.05 -9.41
C ILE A 51 -15.58 -13.01 -10.48
N VAL A 52 -14.31 -12.82 -10.85
CA VAL A 52 -13.93 -11.88 -11.93
C VAL A 52 -14.54 -12.31 -13.27
N GLU A 53 -14.65 -13.62 -13.52
CA GLU A 53 -15.22 -14.18 -14.75
C GLU A 53 -16.76 -14.11 -14.76
N THR A 54 -17.43 -14.40 -13.63
CA THR A 54 -18.90 -14.47 -13.57
C THR A 54 -19.58 -13.17 -13.19
N SER A 55 -18.98 -12.37 -12.29
CA SER A 55 -19.61 -11.21 -11.66
C SER A 55 -18.58 -10.18 -11.18
N PRO A 56 -17.79 -9.57 -12.11
CA PRO A 56 -16.72 -8.63 -11.76
C PRO A 56 -17.22 -7.39 -11.01
N GLU A 57 -18.48 -6.99 -11.17
CA GLU A 57 -19.11 -5.86 -10.48
C GLU A 57 -19.21 -6.06 -8.96
N ARG A 58 -19.03 -7.30 -8.48
CA ARG A 58 -19.02 -7.61 -7.04
C ARG A 58 -17.73 -7.19 -6.35
N ILE A 59 -16.68 -6.92 -7.12
CA ILE A 59 -15.33 -6.65 -6.61
C ILE A 59 -15.14 -5.15 -6.45
N ARG A 60 -14.72 -4.74 -5.25
CA ARG A 60 -14.34 -3.36 -4.94
C ARG A 60 -12.99 -3.37 -4.23
N PHE A 61 -12.01 -2.68 -4.81
CA PHE A 61 -10.76 -2.39 -4.11
C PHE A 61 -11.03 -1.38 -3.00
N LEU A 62 -10.40 -1.61 -1.85
CA LEU A 62 -10.53 -0.74 -0.69
C LEU A 62 -9.24 0.07 -0.50
N LEU A 63 -9.40 1.28 0.02
CA LEU A 63 -8.29 2.22 0.23
C LEU A 63 -7.38 1.78 1.39
N HIS A 64 -7.97 1.25 2.46
CA HIS A 64 -7.21 0.81 3.64
C HIS A 64 -6.58 -0.57 3.45
N PRO A 65 -5.44 -0.86 4.09
CA PRO A 65 -4.78 -2.16 4.03
C PRO A 65 -5.58 -3.27 4.73
N TYR A 66 -5.30 -4.54 4.43
CA TYR A 66 -6.15 -5.65 4.87
C TYR A 66 -6.31 -5.73 6.40
N HIS A 67 -5.23 -5.44 7.14
CA HIS A 67 -5.21 -5.46 8.60
C HIS A 67 -6.13 -4.41 9.23
N TYR A 68 -6.43 -3.31 8.54
CA TYR A 68 -7.43 -2.33 8.98
C TYR A 68 -8.81 -2.99 9.18
N TYR A 69 -9.20 -3.86 8.23
CA TYR A 69 -10.49 -4.54 8.27
C TYR A 69 -10.51 -5.75 9.20
N ALA A 70 -9.35 -6.25 9.63
CA ALA A 70 -9.22 -7.35 10.58
C ALA A 70 -9.65 -6.99 12.00
N ARG A 71 -9.57 -5.70 12.36
CA ARG A 71 -9.65 -5.24 13.75
C ARG A 71 -10.99 -5.62 14.40
N ASN A 72 -10.89 -6.34 15.52
CA ASN A 72 -12.05 -6.84 16.29
C ASN A 72 -13.02 -7.70 15.44
N ARG A 73 -12.52 -8.37 14.40
CA ARG A 73 -13.31 -9.28 13.58
C ARG A 73 -12.71 -10.66 13.60
N ILE A 74 -13.59 -11.63 13.50
CA ILE A 74 -13.25 -13.03 13.37
C ILE A 74 -12.97 -13.29 11.89
N LEU A 75 -11.89 -14.01 11.60
CA LEU A 75 -11.61 -14.49 10.25
C LEU A 75 -12.64 -15.57 9.89
N LEU A 76 -13.33 -15.38 8.77
CA LEU A 76 -14.35 -16.29 8.29
C LEU A 76 -13.94 -16.89 6.96
N ARG A 77 -14.27 -18.17 6.75
CA ARG A 77 -14.18 -18.85 5.46
C ARG A 77 -15.58 -19.09 4.92
N ILE A 78 -15.80 -18.77 3.65
CA ILE A 78 -17.05 -19.12 2.94
C ILE A 78 -17.03 -20.61 2.62
N THR A 79 -18.10 -21.33 2.95
CA THR A 79 -18.21 -22.79 2.74
C THR A 79 -19.14 -23.18 1.59
N THR A 80 -19.89 -22.23 1.04
CA THR A 80 -20.88 -22.47 -0.02
C THR A 80 -20.72 -21.55 -1.23
N GLY A 81 -21.40 -21.90 -2.34
CA GLY A 81 -21.48 -21.07 -3.54
C GLY A 81 -20.17 -20.97 -4.32
N GLU A 82 -20.15 -20.07 -5.31
CA GLU A 82 -18.98 -19.83 -6.18
C GLU A 82 -17.77 -19.26 -5.40
N MET A 83 -18.07 -18.64 -4.25
CA MET A 83 -17.13 -17.99 -3.35
C MET A 83 -16.56 -18.93 -2.28
N ALA A 84 -16.91 -20.22 -2.32
CA ALA A 84 -16.40 -21.23 -1.39
C ALA A 84 -14.87 -21.27 -1.39
N GLY A 85 -14.30 -21.34 -0.18
CA GLY A 85 -12.88 -21.32 0.09
C GLY A 85 -12.28 -19.94 0.33
N LEU A 86 -13.03 -18.85 0.06
CA LEU A 86 -12.53 -17.50 0.37
C LEU A 86 -12.51 -17.24 1.86
N GLU A 87 -11.38 -16.70 2.31
CA GLU A 87 -11.15 -16.28 3.69
C GLU A 87 -11.06 -14.77 3.79
N GLY A 88 -11.68 -14.21 4.82
CA GLY A 88 -11.66 -12.78 5.04
C GLY A 88 -12.52 -12.30 6.20
N TYR A 89 -12.65 -10.99 6.30
CA TYR A 89 -13.45 -10.33 7.32
C TYR A 89 -14.74 -9.78 6.75
N ILE A 90 -15.85 -10.03 7.44
CA ILE A 90 -17.14 -9.46 7.02
C ILE A 90 -17.26 -8.02 7.51
N ILE A 91 -17.44 -7.10 6.57
CA ILE A 91 -17.71 -5.69 6.84
C ILE A 91 -19.01 -5.26 6.18
N ARG A 92 -19.54 -4.11 6.58
CA ARG A 92 -20.64 -3.46 5.88
C ARG A 92 -20.12 -2.28 5.10
N ILE A 93 -20.38 -2.26 3.80
CA ILE A 93 -20.15 -1.12 2.91
C ILE A 93 -21.48 -0.80 2.24
N ASP A 94 -21.93 0.45 2.33
CA ASP A 94 -23.20 0.90 1.73
C ASP A 94 -24.40 0.02 2.16
N ARG A 95 -24.41 -0.40 3.44
CA ARG A 95 -25.39 -1.32 4.07
C ARG A 95 -25.37 -2.76 3.56
N ASP A 96 -24.54 -3.09 2.57
CA ASP A 96 -24.33 -4.45 2.07
C ASP A 96 -23.22 -5.17 2.85
N ARG A 97 -23.42 -6.46 3.13
CA ARG A 97 -22.38 -7.29 3.76
C ARG A 97 -21.38 -7.70 2.68
N ARG A 98 -20.11 -7.45 2.93
CA ARG A 98 -19.01 -7.78 2.02
C ARG A 98 -17.92 -8.55 2.74
N LEU A 99 -17.32 -9.51 2.07
CA LEU A 99 -16.10 -10.19 2.54
C LEU A 99 -14.89 -9.40 2.08
N VAL A 100 -14.03 -9.00 3.02
CA VAL A 100 -12.74 -8.36 2.74
C VAL A 100 -11.64 -9.39 2.82
N MET A 101 -10.83 -9.50 1.77
CA MET A 101 -9.67 -10.39 1.73
C MET A 101 -8.41 -9.64 1.27
N ASP A 102 -7.25 -10.20 1.59
CA ASP A 102 -5.96 -9.76 1.07
C ASP A 102 -5.67 -10.44 -0.27
N ILE A 103 -5.37 -9.65 -1.29
CA ILE A 103 -4.87 -10.11 -2.59
C ILE A 103 -3.59 -9.36 -2.90
N GLY A 104 -2.45 -10.00 -2.64
CA GLY A 104 -1.14 -9.47 -3.00
C GLY A 104 -0.78 -8.16 -2.26
N GLY A 105 -1.32 -7.95 -1.05
CA GLY A 105 -1.15 -6.72 -0.27
C GLY A 105 -2.27 -5.70 -0.48
N MET A 106 -3.23 -5.96 -1.38
CA MET A 106 -4.40 -5.11 -1.60
C MET A 106 -5.62 -5.64 -0.87
N SER A 107 -6.37 -4.74 -0.25
CA SER A 107 -7.68 -5.07 0.31
C SER A 107 -8.75 -5.13 -0.77
N VAL A 108 -9.43 -6.26 -0.87
CA VAL A 108 -10.51 -6.47 -1.83
C VAL A 108 -11.80 -6.83 -1.09
N ALA A 109 -12.85 -6.06 -1.32
CA ALA A 109 -14.21 -6.39 -0.87
C ALA A 109 -15.01 -7.09 -1.97
N ILE A 110 -15.67 -8.17 -1.59
CA ILE A 110 -16.56 -8.96 -2.45
C ILE A 110 -17.98 -8.85 -1.90
N SER A 111 -18.91 -8.32 -2.71
CA SER A 111 -20.33 -8.22 -2.37
C SER A 111 -21.13 -9.48 -2.68
N GLY A 112 -22.36 -9.55 -2.18
CA GLY A 112 -23.27 -10.68 -2.47
C GLY A 112 -23.02 -11.90 -1.59
N VAL A 113 -22.29 -11.75 -0.48
CA VAL A 113 -21.97 -12.85 0.45
C VAL A 113 -23.09 -13.15 1.44
N HIS A 114 -24.20 -12.41 1.41
CA HIS A 114 -25.29 -12.51 2.38
C HIS A 114 -26.04 -13.86 2.34
N ALA A 115 -26.01 -14.55 1.21
CA ALA A 115 -26.66 -15.85 1.02
C ALA A 115 -25.74 -17.04 1.35
N GLU A 116 -24.45 -16.78 1.61
CA GLU A 116 -23.48 -17.83 1.84
C GLU A 116 -23.35 -18.23 3.31
N HIS A 117 -22.86 -19.44 3.54
CA HIS A 117 -22.50 -19.93 4.86
C HIS A 117 -21.02 -19.65 5.17
N PHE A 118 -20.74 -19.45 6.45
CA PHE A 118 -19.42 -19.12 6.96
C PHE A 118 -19.01 -20.08 8.07
N GLU A 119 -17.74 -20.40 8.12
CA GLU A 119 -17.09 -21.03 9.27
C GLU A 119 -16.02 -20.09 9.84
N GLU A 120 -15.79 -20.18 11.15
CA GLU A 120 -14.68 -19.50 11.79
C GLU A 120 -13.37 -20.21 11.47
N VAL A 121 -12.38 -19.45 11.03
CA VAL A 121 -11.02 -19.94 10.84
C VAL A 121 -10.24 -19.61 12.10
N GLU A 122 -9.66 -20.63 12.74
CA GLU A 122 -8.77 -20.42 13.88
C GLU A 122 -7.60 -19.52 13.47
N GLN A 123 -7.64 -18.26 13.90
CA GLN A 123 -6.49 -17.38 13.85
C GLN A 123 -5.52 -17.84 14.94
N SER A 124 -4.28 -18.14 14.56
CA SER A 124 -3.24 -18.31 15.57
C SER A 124 -3.16 -17.01 16.39
N LYS A 125 -3.24 -17.11 17.71
CA LYS A 125 -3.23 -15.97 18.65
C LYS A 125 -1.95 -15.10 18.57
N THR A 126 -1.04 -15.43 17.67
CA THR A 126 0.23 -14.77 17.37
C THR A 126 0.14 -13.69 16.28
N SER A 127 -0.99 -13.56 15.57
CA SER A 127 -1.04 -12.79 14.31
C SER A 127 -1.19 -11.27 14.43
N ILE A 128 -1.29 -10.69 15.63
CA ILE A 128 -1.21 -9.22 15.80
C ILE A 128 -0.46 -8.87 17.10
N THR A 129 0.79 -9.32 17.24
CA THR A 129 1.77 -8.60 18.08
C THR A 129 2.40 -7.49 17.23
N HIS A 130 2.62 -6.30 17.80
CA HIS A 130 3.22 -5.15 17.08
C HIS A 130 4.55 -5.48 16.38
N GLU A 131 5.27 -6.53 16.82
CA GLU A 131 6.49 -7.03 16.19
C GLU A 131 6.29 -7.73 14.84
N ASN A 132 5.11 -8.30 14.58
CA ASN A 132 4.78 -8.98 13.31
C ASN A 132 4.13 -8.07 12.26
N ILE A 133 3.88 -6.80 12.57
CA ILE A 133 3.32 -5.82 11.63
C ILE A 133 4.41 -5.34 10.65
N PHE A 134 5.65 -5.32 11.10
CA PHE A 134 6.79 -4.80 10.35
C PHE A 134 7.74 -5.93 9.94
N TYR A 135 7.94 -6.11 8.65
CA TYR A 135 8.78 -7.15 8.05
C TYR A 135 10.14 -6.58 7.62
N GLN A 136 11.12 -7.47 7.41
CA GLN A 136 12.46 -7.09 6.97
C GLN A 136 12.48 -6.75 5.46
N ARG A 137 12.83 -5.51 5.14
CA ARG A 137 12.81 -4.95 3.78
C ARG A 137 14.16 -5.07 3.07
N ASN A 138 14.13 -5.29 1.76
CA ASN A 138 15.30 -5.19 0.89
C ASN A 138 15.33 -3.78 0.28
N LEU A 139 16.08 -2.88 0.91
CA LEU A 139 16.17 -1.47 0.57
C LEU A 139 17.47 -1.18 -0.19
N GLN A 140 17.39 -0.30 -1.18
CA GLN A 140 18.59 0.23 -1.85
C GLN A 140 19.36 1.17 -0.90
N GLU A 141 20.66 1.39 -1.11
CA GLU A 141 21.53 2.15 -0.18
C GLU A 141 20.94 3.51 0.26
N ARG A 142 20.33 4.26 -0.66
CA ARG A 142 19.68 5.55 -0.32
C ARG A 142 18.40 5.39 0.47
N GLN A 143 17.62 4.35 0.19
CA GLN A 143 16.42 4.02 0.95
C GLN A 143 16.76 3.57 2.36
N VAL A 144 17.85 2.81 2.54
CA VAL A 144 18.38 2.43 3.86
C VAL A 144 18.70 3.67 4.71
N LEU A 145 19.24 4.72 4.09
CA LEU A 145 19.53 5.95 4.82
C LEU A 145 18.26 6.65 5.30
N ILE A 146 17.23 6.71 4.46
CA ILE A 146 15.94 7.32 4.81
C ILE A 146 15.21 6.48 5.86
N ASP A 147 15.16 5.17 5.67
CA ASP A 147 14.53 4.18 6.56
C ASP A 147 15.02 4.27 8.00
N ARG A 148 16.31 4.56 8.22
CA ARG A 148 16.89 4.75 9.57
C ARG A 148 16.25 5.88 10.37
N TYR A 149 15.54 6.80 9.72
CA TYR A 149 14.83 7.90 10.39
C TYR A 149 13.38 7.55 10.72
N PHE A 150 12.89 6.36 10.34
CA PHE A 150 11.53 5.92 10.61
C PHE A 150 11.50 4.78 11.63
N HIS A 151 10.49 4.83 12.49
CA HIS A 151 10.26 3.84 13.54
C HIS A 151 8.82 3.91 14.04
N PRO A 152 8.29 2.81 14.62
CA PRO A 152 7.00 2.85 15.29
C PRO A 152 7.08 3.79 16.50
N VAL A 153 6.10 4.70 16.62
CA VAL A 153 6.01 5.67 17.71
C VAL A 153 5.08 5.16 18.81
N LYS A 154 5.42 5.43 20.07
CA LYS A 154 4.71 4.93 21.25
C LYS A 154 4.07 6.03 22.08
N ASP A 155 4.60 7.25 22.00
CA ASP A 155 4.14 8.41 22.75
C ASP A 155 4.28 9.70 21.94
N ASP A 156 3.69 10.79 22.44
CA ASP A 156 3.68 12.10 21.79
C ASP A 156 5.07 12.69 21.56
N LYS A 157 6.05 12.30 22.37
CA LYS A 157 7.43 12.78 22.23
C LYS A 157 8.10 12.09 21.04
N GLU A 158 7.92 10.78 20.90
CA GLU A 158 8.37 10.04 19.72
C GLU A 158 7.67 10.51 18.45
N VAL A 159 6.37 10.85 18.51
CA VAL A 159 5.64 11.48 17.38
C VAL A 159 6.31 12.79 16.98
N ALA A 160 6.55 13.70 17.93
CA ALA A 160 7.14 15.00 17.64
C ALA A 160 8.53 14.84 17.00
N LEU A 161 9.37 13.96 17.54
CA LEU A 161 10.68 13.65 16.99
C LEU A 161 10.59 13.06 15.58
N GLN A 162 9.63 12.18 15.35
CA GLN A 162 9.42 11.60 14.02
C GLN A 162 8.97 12.64 13.00
N ALA A 163 8.11 13.58 13.39
CA ALA A 163 7.72 14.71 12.53
C ALA A 163 8.94 15.57 12.17
N GLU A 164 9.81 15.86 13.13
CA GLU A 164 11.09 16.56 12.90
C GLU A 164 12.00 15.79 11.91
N ASN A 165 12.09 14.46 12.05
CA ASN A 165 12.85 13.62 11.13
C ASN A 165 12.31 13.69 9.69
N ILE A 166 10.99 13.67 9.51
CA ILE A 166 10.35 13.77 8.20
C ILE A 166 10.63 15.15 7.57
N ASP A 167 10.49 16.23 8.33
CA ASP A 167 10.80 17.58 7.84
C ASP A 167 12.29 17.75 7.51
N TYR A 168 13.19 17.15 8.31
CA TYR A 168 14.62 17.11 8.02
C TYR A 168 14.90 16.43 6.67
N LEU A 169 14.33 15.24 6.43
CA LEU A 169 14.50 14.51 5.18
C LEU A 169 13.93 15.29 3.98
N ARG A 170 12.78 15.95 4.16
CA ARG A 170 12.18 16.81 3.14
C ARG A 170 13.13 17.96 2.76
N LYS A 171 13.65 18.67 3.75
CA LYS A 171 14.61 19.79 3.57
C LYS A 171 15.93 19.33 2.98
N TYR A 172 16.44 18.17 3.41
CA TYR A 172 17.62 17.56 2.85
C TYR A 172 17.48 17.34 1.35
N ALA A 173 16.39 16.71 0.89
CA ALA A 173 16.16 16.47 -0.52
C ALA A 173 16.02 17.78 -1.34
N LEU A 174 15.40 18.82 -0.76
CA LEU A 174 15.35 20.16 -1.36
C LEU A 174 16.74 20.79 -1.50
N ASP A 175 17.56 20.71 -0.46
CA ASP A 175 18.91 21.29 -0.47
C ASP A 175 19.82 20.59 -1.49
N GLU A 176 19.76 19.25 -1.54
CA GLU A 176 20.54 18.46 -2.49
C GLU A 176 20.21 18.79 -3.95
N VAL A 177 18.92 18.98 -4.28
CA VAL A 177 18.52 19.33 -5.65
C VAL A 177 18.84 20.78 -5.98
N ALA A 178 18.70 21.71 -5.03
CA ALA A 178 19.07 23.12 -5.21
C ALA A 178 20.57 23.30 -5.51
N HIS A 179 21.41 22.45 -4.92
CA HIS A 179 22.85 22.42 -5.16
C HIS A 179 23.29 21.52 -6.33
N ASN A 180 22.35 21.00 -7.13
CA ASN A 180 22.59 20.07 -8.24
C ASN A 180 23.37 18.80 -7.86
N ARG A 181 23.30 18.37 -6.59
CA ARG A 181 23.92 17.12 -6.10
C ARG A 181 23.08 15.89 -6.46
N ILE A 182 21.78 16.07 -6.64
CA ILE A 182 20.83 15.05 -7.11
C ILE A 182 19.92 15.60 -8.21
N THR A 183 19.29 14.70 -8.98
CA THR A 183 18.32 15.07 -10.02
C THR A 183 16.90 15.18 -9.48
N PHE A 184 15.99 15.85 -10.20
CA PHE A 184 14.55 15.84 -9.86
C PHE A 184 13.95 14.42 -9.77
N ASN A 185 14.49 13.46 -10.52
CA ASN A 185 14.06 12.07 -10.44
C ASN A 185 14.52 11.38 -9.16
N ASP A 186 15.71 11.71 -8.68
CA ASP A 186 16.19 11.21 -7.39
C ASP A 186 15.40 11.85 -6.25
N THR A 187 15.12 13.16 -6.32
CA THR A 187 14.24 13.87 -5.37
C THR A 187 12.85 13.25 -5.34
N TRP A 188 12.27 12.95 -6.51
CA TRP A 188 10.98 12.26 -6.62
C TRP A 188 10.98 10.93 -5.88
N LYS A 189 12.00 10.09 -6.11
CA LYS A 189 12.13 8.80 -5.43
C LYS A 189 12.26 8.94 -3.92
N ILE A 190 12.98 9.96 -3.44
CA ILE A 190 13.10 10.24 -2.00
C ILE A 190 11.74 10.58 -1.42
N TYR A 191 10.98 11.49 -2.05
CA TYR A 191 9.66 11.88 -1.56
C TYR A 191 8.63 10.75 -1.62
N SER A 192 8.56 10.01 -2.73
CA SER A 192 7.70 8.84 -2.84
C SER A 192 8.01 7.83 -1.72
N PHE A 193 9.30 7.57 -1.46
CA PHE A 193 9.70 6.66 -0.40
C PHE A 193 9.30 7.18 1.00
N ILE A 194 9.47 8.47 1.29
CA ILE A 194 9.03 9.06 2.56
C ILE A 194 7.52 8.84 2.77
N ILE A 195 6.68 9.04 1.76
CA ILE A 195 5.23 8.80 1.88
C ILE A 195 4.92 7.32 2.10
N GLU A 196 5.61 6.43 1.40
CA GLU A 196 5.49 4.98 1.59
C GLU A 196 5.92 4.56 3.01
N GLU A 197 6.96 5.17 3.58
CA GLU A 197 7.40 4.93 4.96
C GLU A 197 6.38 5.41 6.00
N ILE A 198 5.78 6.59 5.79
CA ILE A 198 4.70 7.08 6.65
C ILE A 198 3.53 6.08 6.63
N GLY A 199 3.14 5.64 5.43
CA GLY A 199 2.10 4.63 5.26
C GLY A 199 2.45 3.31 5.94
N TYR A 200 3.67 2.84 5.77
CA TYR A 200 4.14 1.60 6.36
C TYR A 200 4.08 1.63 7.90
N TYR A 201 4.70 2.64 8.53
CA TYR A 201 4.82 2.69 9.98
C TYR A 201 3.54 3.12 10.70
N TYR A 202 2.72 3.98 10.10
CA TYR A 202 1.66 4.67 10.84
C TYR A 202 0.25 4.36 10.37
N SER A 203 0.04 3.83 9.15
CA SER A 203 -1.27 3.32 8.73
C SER A 203 -1.88 2.31 9.71
N PRO A 204 -1.11 1.33 10.26
CA PRO A 204 -1.66 0.37 11.22
C PRO A 204 -2.22 1.00 12.50
N PHE A 205 -1.79 2.21 12.84
CA PHE A 205 -2.08 2.86 14.12
C PHE A 205 -3.04 4.05 14.00
N ILE A 206 -3.39 4.49 12.79
CA ILE A 206 -4.10 5.75 12.59
C ILE A 206 -5.49 5.80 13.22
N GLU A 207 -6.21 4.68 13.34
CA GLU A 207 -7.52 4.67 14.04
C GLU A 207 -7.40 4.63 15.57
N GLN A 208 -6.24 4.26 16.10
CA GLN A 208 -6.01 4.12 17.54
C GLN A 208 -5.45 5.40 18.15
N PHE A 209 -4.58 6.07 17.38
CA PHE A 209 -3.78 7.20 17.83
C PHE A 209 -3.91 8.39 16.87
N LYS A 210 -5.04 8.54 16.17
CA LYS A 210 -5.21 9.52 15.08
C LYS A 210 -4.73 10.92 15.47
N GLU A 211 -5.27 11.44 16.57
CA GLU A 211 -4.98 12.80 17.06
C GLU A 211 -3.52 12.98 17.48
N HIS A 212 -2.88 11.90 17.93
CA HIS A 212 -1.47 11.91 18.31
C HIS A 212 -0.54 11.88 17.09
N LEU A 213 -0.97 11.32 15.95
CA LEU A 213 -0.15 11.20 14.74
C LEU A 213 -0.23 12.42 13.81
N ASP A 214 -1.14 13.36 14.06
CA ASP A 214 -1.33 14.58 13.26
C ASP A 214 -0.02 15.34 12.91
N PRO A 215 0.99 15.47 13.80
CA PRO A 215 2.25 16.11 13.45
C PRO A 215 2.99 15.38 12.31
N ILE A 216 3.06 14.06 12.36
CA ILE A 216 3.69 13.23 11.31
C ILE A 216 2.95 13.41 9.99
N MET A 217 1.62 13.38 10.04
CA MET A 217 0.77 13.53 8.85
C MET A 217 0.92 14.90 8.21
N ARG A 218 0.96 15.97 9.01
CA ARG A 218 1.21 17.32 8.51
C ARG A 218 2.54 17.42 7.76
N GLU A 219 3.60 16.80 8.26
CA GLU A 219 4.90 16.82 7.58
C GLU A 219 4.89 15.98 6.31
N GLY A 220 4.21 14.83 6.28
CA GLY A 220 3.98 14.08 5.04
C GLY A 220 3.15 14.84 4.01
N GLY A 221 2.15 15.61 4.43
CA GLY A 221 1.39 16.51 3.57
C GLY A 221 2.27 17.56 2.90
N LYS A 222 3.28 18.09 3.60
CA LYS A 222 4.28 19.00 2.98
C LYS A 222 5.11 18.28 1.93
N VAL A 223 5.50 17.02 2.17
CA VAL A 223 6.22 16.22 1.17
C VAL A 223 5.39 16.03 -0.10
N LEU A 224 4.08 15.73 0.02
CA LEU A 224 3.17 15.68 -1.13
C LEU A 224 3.08 17.02 -1.87
N GLN A 225 3.07 18.14 -1.16
CA GLN A 225 3.10 19.47 -1.77
C GLN A 225 4.38 19.70 -2.58
N GLU A 226 5.55 19.29 -2.08
CA GLU A 226 6.81 19.39 -2.84
C GLU A 226 6.78 18.53 -4.11
N MET A 227 6.17 17.34 -4.06
CA MET A 227 5.97 16.51 -5.25
C MET A 227 5.12 17.24 -6.30
N GLU A 228 4.03 17.90 -5.91
CA GLU A 228 3.26 18.72 -6.85
C GLU A 228 4.09 19.86 -7.46
N GLN A 229 4.99 20.49 -6.68
CA GLN A 229 5.87 21.55 -7.21
C GLN A 229 6.84 21.00 -8.26
N ILE A 230 7.36 19.78 -8.08
CA ILE A 230 8.18 19.12 -9.09
C ILE A 230 7.38 18.90 -10.38
N ILE A 231 6.12 18.46 -10.30
CA ILE A 231 5.24 18.27 -11.47
C ILE A 231 4.99 19.61 -12.20
N LYS A 232 4.84 20.70 -11.45
CA LYS A 232 4.61 22.05 -11.98
C LYS A 232 5.89 22.71 -12.52
N SER A 233 7.07 22.13 -12.26
CA SER A 233 8.36 22.68 -12.65
C SER A 233 8.50 22.78 -14.18
N PRO A 234 9.00 23.90 -14.73
CA PRO A 234 9.30 24.01 -16.15
C PRO A 234 10.53 23.21 -16.57
N HIS A 235 11.29 22.66 -15.61
CA HIS A 235 12.56 21.98 -15.85
C HIS A 235 12.44 20.46 -16.04
N ILE A 236 11.22 19.89 -15.96
CA ILE A 236 10.99 18.46 -16.19
C ILE A 236 10.55 18.19 -17.63
N SER A 237 10.98 17.06 -18.19
CA SER A 237 10.58 16.68 -19.54
C SER A 237 9.08 16.33 -19.61
N PRO A 238 8.39 16.51 -20.76
CA PRO A 238 6.98 16.12 -20.89
C PRO A 238 6.71 14.65 -20.55
N ASN A 239 7.65 13.76 -20.91
CA ASN A 239 7.53 12.33 -20.61
C ASN A 239 7.71 12.04 -19.11
N ASP A 240 8.62 12.73 -18.42
CA ASP A 240 8.75 12.61 -16.97
C ASP A 240 7.55 13.22 -16.24
N LYS A 241 6.97 14.30 -16.77
CA LYS A 241 5.77 14.93 -16.21
C LYS A 241 4.59 13.97 -16.16
N THR A 242 4.26 13.32 -17.28
CA THR A 242 3.17 12.32 -17.31
C THR A 242 3.48 11.15 -16.37
N ARG A 243 4.75 10.71 -16.28
CA ARG A 243 5.14 9.67 -15.33
C ARG A 243 4.88 10.09 -13.88
N TYR A 244 5.30 11.30 -13.50
CA TYR A 244 5.14 11.84 -12.16
C TYR A 244 3.68 12.09 -11.81
N GLU A 245 2.86 12.59 -12.74
CA GLU A 245 1.42 12.75 -12.54
C GLU A 245 0.75 11.41 -12.24
N ASN A 246 1.04 10.36 -13.02
CA ASN A 246 0.48 9.03 -12.79
C ASN A 246 0.94 8.43 -11.45
N ASP A 247 2.24 8.53 -11.13
CA ASP A 247 2.78 8.01 -9.88
C ASP A 247 2.26 8.79 -8.66
N TYR A 248 2.10 10.11 -8.79
CA TYR A 248 1.48 10.95 -7.76
C TYR A 248 0.04 10.54 -7.50
N GLN A 249 -0.77 10.35 -8.55
CA GLN A 249 -2.15 9.90 -8.39
C GLN A 249 -2.24 8.52 -7.72
N ARG A 250 -1.31 7.61 -8.04
CA ARG A 250 -1.18 6.31 -7.36
C ARG A 250 -0.89 6.48 -5.87
N ILE A 251 0.14 7.24 -5.52
CA ILE A 251 0.56 7.48 -4.13
C ILE A 251 -0.55 8.20 -3.36
N PHE A 252 -1.11 9.25 -3.94
CA PHE A 252 -2.19 10.02 -3.33
C PHE A 252 -3.41 9.13 -3.08
N SER A 253 -3.89 8.39 -4.07
CA SER A 253 -5.03 7.47 -3.89
C SER A 253 -4.77 6.37 -2.84
N GLN A 254 -3.50 6.02 -2.62
CA GLN A 254 -3.11 4.97 -1.68
C GLN A 254 -2.94 5.49 -0.25
N TYR A 255 -2.60 6.77 -0.07
CA TYR A 255 -2.20 7.31 1.23
C TYR A 255 -2.92 8.60 1.63
N ASP A 256 -3.84 9.13 0.82
CA ASP A 256 -4.61 10.36 1.08
C ASP A 256 -5.29 10.36 2.44
N TYR A 257 -5.81 9.22 2.89
CA TYR A 257 -6.48 9.09 4.18
C TYR A 257 -5.57 9.35 5.39
N LEU A 258 -4.25 9.38 5.18
CA LEU A 258 -3.27 9.74 6.19
C LEU A 258 -3.10 11.27 6.32
N PHE A 259 -3.42 12.06 5.30
CA PHE A 259 -3.04 13.48 5.18
C PHE A 259 -4.25 14.43 5.11
#